data_AF-A0A2E4BWD0-F1
#
_entry.id   AF-A0A2E4BWD0-F1
#
_cell.length_a   1.000
_cell.length_b   1.000
_cell.length_c   1.000
_cell.angle_alpha   90.00
_cell.angle_beta   90.00
_cell.angle_gamma   90.00
#
_symmetry.space_group_name_H-M   'P 1'
#
loop_
_entity.id
_entity.type
_entity.pdbx_description
1 polymer ?
#
loop_
_entity_poly.entity_id
_entity_poly.type
_entity_poly.pdbx_seq_one_letter_code
_entity_poly.pdbx_strand_id
1 'polypeptide(L)'
;MYDLIRFLLKKLRLIALLSSILVFVCCGGIQSDDRLNQSQETKVDYKIGLESSLDLGNEVGDIARDFRVTTIAGNEVTMSTYAQKGVLIYFFTTW
;
A
#
# COMPACT_ATOMS: atom_id res chain seq x y z
N MET A 1 -43.04 8.69 26.84
CA MET A 1 -41.71 8.82 27.48
C MET A 1 -40.84 7.57 27.27
N TYR A 2 -41.38 6.35 27.36
CA TYR A 2 -40.63 5.09 27.15
C TYR A 2 -40.11 4.85 25.71
N ASP A 3 -40.80 5.34 24.68
CA ASP A 3 -40.37 5.14 23.28
C ASP A 3 -39.12 5.95 22.90
N LEU A 4 -38.96 7.16 23.45
CA LEU A 4 -37.78 7.98 23.22
C LEU A 4 -36.54 7.33 23.86
N ILE A 5 -36.68 6.80 25.08
CA ILE A 5 -35.61 6.09 25.78
C ILE A 5 -35.22 4.82 25.02
N ARG A 6 -36.20 4.06 24.51
CA ARG A 6 -35.97 2.86 23.70
C ARG A 6 -35.25 3.17 22.38
N PHE A 7 -35.60 4.28 21.74
CA PHE A 7 -34.95 4.73 20.50
C PHE A 7 -33.49 5.16 20.74
N LEU A 8 -33.23 5.91 21.81
CA LEU A 8 -31.89 6.33 22.20
C LEU A 8 -31.00 5.14 22.57
N LEU A 9 -31.53 4.14 23.29
CA LEU A 9 -30.79 2.92 23.64
C LEU A 9 -30.40 2.09 22.41
N LYS A 10 -31.28 2.03 21.39
CA LYS A 10 -31.00 1.34 20.13
C LYS A 10 -29.89 2.04 19.33
N LYS A 11 -29.92 3.38 19.25
CA LYS A 11 -28.87 4.14 18.57
C LYS A 11 -27.52 4.03 19.25
N LEU A 12 -27.49 4.04 20.59
CA LEU A 12 -26.25 3.88 21.35
C LEU A 12 -25.61 2.50 21.12
N ARG A 13 -26.42 1.43 21.09
CA ARG A 13 -25.94 0.07 20.78
C ARG A 13 -25.39 -0.05 19.36
N LEU A 14 -26.03 0.59 18.38
CA LEU A 14 -25.58 0.57 16.99
C LEU A 14 -24.22 1.27 16.82
N ILE A 15 -24.03 2.42 17.48
CA ILE A 15 -22.76 3.16 17.44
C ILE A 15 -21.62 2.34 18.05
N ALA A 16 -21.86 1.66 19.18
CA ALA A 16 -20.85 0.82 19.83
C ALA A 16 -20.43 -0.39 18.97
N LEU A 17 -21.36 -0.99 18.23
CA LEU A 17 -21.05 -2.10 17.32
C LEU A 17 -20.20 -1.64 16.12
N LEU A 18 -20.52 -0.48 15.55
CA LEU A 18 -19.78 0.07 14.42
C LEU A 18 -18.34 0.44 14.81
N SER A 19 -18.12 0.99 16.01
CA SER A 19 -16.76 1.29 16.49
C SER A 19 -15.93 0.03 16.75
N SER A 20 -16.54 -1.06 17.22
CA SER A 20 -15.83 -2.34 17.43
C SER A 20 -15.36 -2.98 16.12
N ILE A 21 -16.13 -2.84 15.04
CA ILE A 21 -15.77 -3.37 13.71
C ILE A 21 -14.61 -2.57 13.11
N LEU A 22 -14.63 -1.24 13.28
CA LEU A 22 -13.56 -0.37 12.78
C LEU A 22 -12.19 -0.69 13.40
N VAL A 23 -12.15 -1.06 14.68
CA VAL A 23 -10.91 -1.45 15.37
C VAL A 23 -10.37 -2.81 14.89
N PHE A 24 -11.25 -3.76 14.57
CA PHE A 24 -10.85 -5.08 14.07
C PHE A 24 -10.16 -5.01 12.70
N VAL A 25 -10.58 -4.07 11.84
CA VAL A 25 -10.00 -3.89 10.49
C VAL A 25 -8.67 -3.12 10.53
N CYS A 26 -8.47 -2.21 11.49
CA CYS A 26 -7.26 -1.39 11.56
C CYS A 26 -6.11 -2.01 12.35
N CYS A 27 -6.36 -3.00 13.22
CA CYS A 27 -5.32 -3.55 14.10
C CYS A 27 -5.16 -5.08 14.03
N GLY A 28 -6.01 -5.79 13.28
CA GLY A 28 -5.95 -7.24 13.10
C GLY A 28 -5.13 -7.67 11.89
N GLY A 29 -3.89 -7.18 11.77
CA GLY A 29 -2.94 -7.70 10.78
C GLY A 29 -2.60 -9.15 11.10
N ILE A 30 -2.90 -10.04 10.15
CA ILE A 30 -2.58 -11.47 10.20
C ILE A 30 -1.06 -11.61 10.34
N GLN A 31 -0.61 -12.17 11.46
CA GLN A 31 0.79 -12.53 11.71
C GLN A 31 1.06 -13.85 10.98
N SER A 32 1.61 -13.78 9.76
CA SER A 32 2.09 -14.95 9.03
C SER A 32 3.52 -15.29 9.49
N ASP A 33 3.63 -16.29 10.37
CA ASP A 33 4.87 -16.99 10.67
C ASP A 33 5.15 -17.98 9.53
N ASP A 34 6.06 -17.66 8.61
CA ASP A 34 6.63 -18.64 7.67
C ASP A 34 8.14 -18.78 7.87
N ARG A 35 8.46 -19.82 8.65
CA ARG A 35 9.78 -20.36 8.92
C ARG A 35 10.19 -21.27 7.76
N LEU A 36 11.07 -20.82 6.86
CA LEU A 36 11.69 -21.69 5.84
C LEU A 36 13.22 -21.60 5.83
N ASN A 37 13.81 -22.79 5.80
CA ASN A 37 15.19 -23.12 6.08
C ASN A 37 16.19 -22.52 5.07
N GLN A 38 17.28 -21.99 5.61
CA GLN A 38 18.47 -21.57 4.89
C GLN A 38 19.34 -22.79 4.55
N SER A 39 19.49 -23.10 3.26
CA SER A 39 20.58 -23.95 2.75
C SER A 39 21.40 -23.13 1.76
N GLN A 40 22.63 -22.81 2.15
CA GLN A 40 23.65 -22.19 1.30
C GLN A 40 24.09 -23.17 0.20
N GLU A 41 24.03 -22.74 -1.06
CA GLU A 41 25.08 -23.04 -2.03
C GLU A 41 25.34 -21.80 -2.89
N THR A 42 26.61 -21.43 -2.95
CA THR A 42 27.14 -20.27 -3.65
C THR A 42 27.36 -20.63 -5.11
N LYS A 43 26.63 -19.99 -6.04
CA LYS A 43 27.01 -19.92 -7.46
C LYS A 43 26.85 -18.48 -7.94
N VAL A 44 27.97 -17.80 -8.11
CA VAL A 44 28.01 -16.42 -8.64
C VAL A 44 27.78 -16.51 -10.15
N ASP A 45 26.69 -15.90 -10.63
CA ASP A 45 26.41 -15.67 -12.04
C ASP A 45 25.85 -14.25 -12.21
N TYR A 46 26.37 -13.52 -13.19
CA TYR A 46 26.26 -12.08 -13.36
C TYR A 46 24.81 -11.64 -13.66
N LYS A 47 24.23 -10.76 -12.84
CA LYS A 47 22.96 -10.07 -13.17
C LYS A 47 23.21 -8.57 -13.36
N ILE A 48 22.92 -8.11 -14.58
CA ILE A 48 22.57 -6.71 -14.89
C ILE A 48 21.70 -6.21 -13.74
N GLY A 49 22.06 -5.06 -13.15
CA GLY A 49 21.52 -4.46 -11.92
C GLY A 49 19.98 -4.43 -11.81
N LEU A 50 19.42 -5.61 -11.63
CA LEU A 50 18.10 -5.93 -11.16
C LEU A 50 18.38 -6.61 -9.82
N GLU A 51 18.86 -5.81 -8.88
CA GLU A 51 18.45 -5.95 -7.49
C GLU A 51 16.92 -5.92 -7.54
N SER A 52 16.31 -7.10 -7.75
CA SER A 52 14.92 -7.32 -7.42
C SER A 52 14.84 -7.15 -5.91
N SER A 53 14.80 -5.88 -5.48
CA SER A 53 14.29 -5.47 -4.20
C SER A 53 12.83 -5.90 -4.21
N LEU A 54 12.63 -7.17 -3.87
CA LEU A 54 11.34 -7.75 -3.59
C LEU A 54 10.66 -6.83 -2.57
N ASP A 55 9.38 -6.53 -2.85
CA ASP A 55 8.38 -5.94 -1.96
C ASP A 55 8.25 -4.42 -1.80
N LEU A 56 8.56 -3.60 -2.82
CA LEU A 56 8.06 -2.22 -2.80
C LEU A 56 7.26 -1.86 -4.06
N GLY A 57 5.95 -1.73 -3.92
CA GLY A 57 5.03 -1.24 -4.95
C GLY A 57 4.27 -2.33 -5.71
N ASN A 58 4.18 -3.55 -5.15
CA ASN A 58 3.52 -4.69 -5.80
C ASN A 58 2.06 -4.86 -5.37
N GLU A 59 1.62 -4.20 -4.29
CA GLU A 59 0.28 -4.33 -3.76
C GLU A 59 -0.55 -3.04 -3.92
N VAL A 60 -1.88 -3.20 -3.95
CA VAL A 60 -2.81 -2.07 -3.99
C VAL A 60 -2.76 -1.35 -2.65
N GLY A 61 -2.45 -0.05 -2.68
CA GLY A 61 -2.30 0.78 -1.48
C GLY A 61 -0.85 1.12 -1.16
N ASP A 62 0.11 0.47 -1.81
CA ASP A 62 1.52 0.84 -1.71
C ASP A 62 1.75 2.27 -2.18
N ILE A 63 2.60 2.99 -1.45
CA ILE A 63 3.02 4.33 -1.83
C ILE A 63 4.03 4.21 -2.96
N ALA A 64 3.70 4.80 -4.12
CA ALA A 64 4.63 4.89 -5.25
C ALA A 64 5.91 5.62 -4.82
N ARG A 65 7.08 5.07 -5.19
CA ARG A 65 8.37 5.74 -4.96
C ARG A 65 8.40 7.08 -5.69
N ASP A 66 9.06 8.05 -5.08
CA ASP A 66 9.29 9.33 -5.74
C ASP A 66 10.18 9.13 -6.98
N PHE A 67 9.99 9.99 -7.97
CA PHE A 67 10.76 9.99 -9.22
C PHE A 67 11.18 11.41 -9.59
N ARG A 68 12.27 11.49 -10.34
CA ARG A 68 12.75 12.70 -10.98
C ARG A 68 13.24 12.34 -12.37
N VAL A 69 12.58 12.90 -13.38
CA VAL A 69 12.85 12.59 -14.78
C VAL A 69 12.94 13.85 -15.61
N THR A 70 13.73 13.81 -16.68
CA THR A 70 13.79 14.86 -17.69
C THR A 70 12.86 14.48 -18.84
N THR A 71 11.92 15.36 -19.16
CA THR A 71 10.99 15.19 -20.29
C THR A 71 11.71 15.37 -21.63
N ILE A 72 11.05 14.96 -22.72
CA ILE A 72 11.51 15.21 -24.09
C ILE A 72 11.69 16.71 -24.41
N ALA A 73 11.00 17.58 -23.68
CA ALA A 73 11.12 19.03 -23.81
C ALA A 73 12.29 19.61 -22.96
N GLY A 74 13.04 18.78 -22.24
CA GLY A 74 14.14 19.19 -21.36
C GLY A 74 13.70 19.67 -19.97
N ASN A 75 12.40 19.70 -19.69
CA ASN A 75 11.91 20.07 -18.35
C ASN A 75 12.10 18.92 -17.36
N GLU A 76 12.46 19.27 -16.13
CA GLU A 76 12.43 18.33 -15.02
C GLU A 76 11.00 18.15 -14.50
N VAL A 77 10.62 16.90 -14.23
CA VAL A 77 9.34 16.53 -13.65
C VAL A 77 9.56 15.56 -12.50
N THR A 78 8.82 15.77 -11.42
CA THR A 78 8.83 14.94 -10.21
C THR A 78 7.42 14.43 -9.88
N MET A 79 7.29 13.51 -8.92
CA MET A 79 5.97 13.05 -8.45
C MET A 79 5.09 14.22 -7.98
N SER A 80 5.70 15.21 -7.30
CA SER A 80 5.00 16.41 -6.82
C SER A 80 4.42 17.30 -7.91
N THR A 81 4.94 17.24 -9.15
CA THR A 81 4.35 17.95 -10.31
C THR A 81 2.90 17.53 -10.56
N TYR A 82 2.51 16.31 -10.13
CA TYR A 82 1.17 15.74 -10.30
C TYR A 82 0.38 15.64 -9.00
N ALA A 83 0.72 16.43 -7.98
CA ALA A 83 0.01 16.40 -6.69
C ALA A 83 -1.51 16.52 -6.86
N GLN A 84 -2.25 15.72 -6.07
CA GLN A 84 -3.73 15.66 -6.05
C GLN A 84 -4.37 15.13 -7.35
N LYS A 85 -3.59 14.53 -8.25
CA LYS A 85 -4.09 13.87 -9.47
C LYS A 85 -3.86 12.37 -9.38
N GLY A 86 -4.72 11.59 -10.03
CA GLY A 86 -4.42 10.19 -10.34
C GLY A 86 -3.33 10.11 -11.41
N VAL A 87 -2.29 9.32 -11.19
CA VAL A 87 -1.12 9.22 -12.07
C VAL A 87 -0.95 7.79 -12.54
N LEU A 88 -0.81 7.59 -13.85
CA LEU A 88 -0.41 6.32 -14.45
C LEU A 88 1.07 6.42 -14.84
N ILE A 89 1.91 5.55 -14.27
CA ILE A 89 3.33 5.45 -14.61
C ILE A 89 3.49 4.26 -15.57
N TYR A 90 3.90 4.54 -16.79
CA TYR A 90 4.11 3.53 -17.83
C TYR A 90 5.60 3.41 -18.16
N PHE A 91 6.19 2.26 -17.84
CA PHE A 91 7.57 1.95 -18.18
C PHE A 91 7.59 1.28 -19.55
N PHE A 92 8.31 1.86 -20.51
CA PHE A 92 8.44 1.32 -21.86
C PHE A 92 9.85 1.53 -22.39
N THR A 93 10.12 0.86 -23.50
CA THR A 93 11.35 1.01 -24.25
C THR A 93 11.14 0.74 -25.74
N THR A 94 12.05 1.22 -26.57
CA THR A 94 12.00 1.15 -28.04
C THR A 94 13.03 0.20 -28.65
N TRP A 95 13.75 -0.57 -27.83
CA TRP A 95 14.72 -1.57 -28.30
C TRP A 95 14.08 -2.94 -28.50
#